data_AF-A0A382PJZ7-F1
#
_entry.id   AF-A0A382PJZ7-F1
#
_cell.length_a   1.000
_cell.length_b   1.000
_cell.length_c   1.000
_cell.angle_alpha   90.00
_cell.angle_beta   90.00
_cell.angle_gamma   90.00
#
_symmetry.space_group_name_H-M   'P 1'
#
loop_
_entity.id
_entity.type
_entity.pdbx_description
1 polymer ?
#
loop_
_entity_poly.entity_id
_entity_poly.type
_entity_poly.pdbx_seq_one_letter_code
_entity_poly.pdbx_strand_id
1 'polypeptide(L)'
;EIVKICSGAKRAVCMHCGSEQGKIQLDKPTTFKEKKMDKGEHKLNARDIREWLERIPDTDLIFVGMDKDASRPEWVIMRVLPVPPITVRPSITLDSGDRSEDDLTHKLVDVLRINQRLRENRDAGAPQLIVEDLWELLQYHITTYFDNQTAGIPPARHRSGRPLKTLTQRLKGKEGRFRSNLSGKRVNFCARTVISPDPNLGINDVGVPVQSAKELTVPIRVTGRNREQLRQMILRGPDIHPGVNYIVRGDNHRVRITDRTKFMWSGFRCHNPECHLGDVERGEPYPGLRTDLNEVLPAPNFLPGMEIDEEFKRVEGEEEAQSKWVPNLEATIYNLRGEDSSG
;
A
#
# COMPACT_ATOMS: atom_id res chain seq x y z
N GLU A 1 -43.73 -1.91 -10.67
CA GLU A 1 -45.07 -2.56 -10.67
C GLU A 1 -45.03 -4.07 -10.79
N ILE A 2 -44.18 -4.65 -11.65
CA ILE A 2 -44.03 -6.11 -11.83
C ILE A 2 -43.81 -6.86 -10.50
N VAL A 3 -42.92 -6.37 -9.64
CA VAL A 3 -42.69 -6.97 -8.30
C VAL A 3 -43.98 -7.02 -7.47
N LYS A 4 -44.79 -5.96 -7.46
CA LYS A 4 -46.08 -5.92 -6.73
C LYS A 4 -47.13 -6.86 -7.33
N ILE A 5 -47.10 -7.07 -8.65
CA ILE A 5 -47.99 -7.99 -9.37
C ILE A 5 -47.60 -9.45 -9.11
N CYS A 6 -46.29 -9.75 -9.11
CA CYS A 6 -45.77 -11.09 -8.88
C CYS A 6 -45.74 -11.48 -7.38
N SER A 7 -45.58 -10.53 -6.46
CA SER A 7 -45.59 -10.76 -5.01
C SER A 7 -46.98 -10.71 -4.38
N GLY A 8 -48.04 -10.65 -5.19
CA GLY A 8 -49.41 -10.61 -4.69
C GLY A 8 -49.79 -11.90 -3.97
N ALA A 9 -50.47 -11.78 -2.82
CA ALA A 9 -50.93 -12.92 -2.00
C ALA A 9 -51.84 -13.94 -2.75
N LYS A 10 -52.29 -13.60 -3.96
CA LYS A 10 -53.15 -14.43 -4.82
C LYS A 10 -52.41 -15.41 -5.72
N ARG A 11 -51.07 -15.37 -5.78
CA ARG A 11 -50.27 -16.30 -6.60
C ARG A 11 -49.53 -17.31 -5.72
N ALA A 12 -50.28 -18.24 -5.16
CA ALA A 12 -49.73 -19.40 -4.45
C ALA A 12 -49.24 -20.50 -5.41
N VAL A 13 -49.50 -20.35 -6.72
CA VAL A 13 -49.18 -21.35 -7.75
C VAL A 13 -48.35 -20.71 -8.85
N CYS A 14 -47.25 -21.35 -9.23
CA CYS A 14 -46.36 -20.91 -10.30
C CYS A 14 -47.06 -20.99 -11.67
N MET A 15 -46.93 -19.95 -12.50
CA MET A 15 -47.58 -19.91 -13.83
C MET A 15 -46.88 -20.77 -14.88
N HIS A 16 -45.61 -21.14 -14.67
CA HIS A 16 -44.82 -21.92 -15.64
C HIS A 16 -44.82 -23.42 -15.35
N CYS A 17 -44.79 -23.81 -14.07
CA CYS A 17 -44.70 -25.23 -13.68
C CYS A 17 -45.86 -25.71 -12.81
N GLY A 18 -46.80 -24.85 -12.44
CA GLY A 18 -47.97 -25.23 -11.64
C GLY A 18 -47.65 -25.65 -10.21
N SER A 19 -46.41 -25.47 -9.72
CA SER A 19 -46.04 -25.83 -8.36
C SER A 19 -46.60 -24.84 -7.33
N GLU A 20 -47.03 -25.38 -6.19
CA GLU A 20 -47.40 -24.57 -5.04
C GLU A 20 -46.16 -23.93 -4.41
N GLN A 21 -46.19 -22.60 -4.27
CA GLN A 21 -45.13 -21.80 -3.67
C GLN A 21 -45.42 -21.60 -2.18
N GLY A 22 -44.53 -22.12 -1.33
CA GLY A 22 -44.57 -21.83 0.10
C GLY A 22 -44.09 -20.42 0.41
N LYS A 23 -44.48 -19.90 1.58
CA LYS A 23 -43.91 -18.66 2.10
C LYS A 23 -42.51 -18.94 2.64
N ILE A 24 -41.50 -18.34 2.04
CA ILE A 24 -40.11 -18.41 2.53
C ILE A 24 -39.97 -17.44 3.70
N GLN A 25 -39.49 -17.93 4.84
CA GLN A 25 -39.17 -17.17 6.04
C GLN A 25 -37.66 -17.26 6.30
N LEU A 26 -37.05 -16.12 6.63
CA LEU A 26 -35.66 -16.04 7.04
C LEU A 26 -35.60 -16.05 8.56
N ASP A 27 -35.09 -17.16 9.11
CA ASP A 27 -34.65 -17.22 10.49
C ASP A 27 -33.22 -16.67 10.57
N LYS A 28 -33.10 -15.44 11.04
CA LYS A 28 -31.81 -14.76 11.22
C LYS A 28 -30.94 -15.62 12.15
N PRO A 29 -29.64 -15.84 11.84
CA PRO A 29 -28.83 -15.05 10.90
C PRO A 29 -28.74 -15.58 9.45
N THR A 30 -28.86 -16.89 9.20
CA THR A 30 -28.58 -17.49 7.87
C THR A 30 -29.52 -18.62 7.44
N THR A 31 -30.51 -18.98 8.26
CA THR A 31 -31.35 -20.16 8.02
C THR A 31 -32.62 -19.79 7.26
N PHE A 32 -32.91 -20.52 6.18
CA PHE A 32 -34.14 -20.35 5.42
C PHE A 32 -35.12 -21.49 5.72
N LYS A 33 -36.39 -21.15 5.91
CA LYS A 33 -37.48 -22.10 6.10
C LYS A 33 -38.58 -21.84 5.09
N GLU A 34 -39.11 -22.89 4.49
CA GLU A 34 -40.31 -22.83 3.65
C GLU A 34 -41.53 -23.31 4.44
N LYS A 35 -42.59 -22.51 4.44
CA LYS A 35 -43.89 -22.86 5.03
C LYS A 35 -44.95 -22.97 3.93
N LYS A 36 -45.41 -24.19 3.66
CA LYS A 36 -46.54 -24.46 2.74
C LYS A 36 -47.85 -24.50 3.53
N MET A 37 -48.99 -24.31 2.87
CA MET A 37 -50.29 -24.33 3.56
C MET A 37 -50.60 -25.70 4.19
N ASP A 38 -50.20 -26.79 3.53
CA ASP A 38 -50.54 -28.16 3.95
C ASP A 38 -49.40 -28.96 4.61
N LYS A 39 -48.17 -28.42 4.62
CA LYS A 39 -47.00 -29.09 5.19
C LYS A 39 -46.34 -28.23 6.27
N GLY A 40 -45.78 -28.90 7.28
CA GLY A 40 -44.99 -28.27 8.33
C GLY A 40 -43.78 -27.50 7.79
N GLU A 41 -43.10 -26.79 8.68
CA GLU A 41 -41.95 -25.94 8.33
C GLU A 41 -40.77 -26.80 7.88
N HIS A 42 -40.28 -26.58 6.66
CA HIS A 42 -39.15 -27.30 6.08
C HIS A 42 -37.91 -26.40 6.01
N LYS A 43 -36.80 -26.81 6.63
CA LYS A 43 -35.51 -26.10 6.53
C LYS A 43 -34.91 -26.33 5.15
N LEU A 44 -34.56 -25.24 4.46
CA LEU A 44 -33.96 -25.32 3.13
C LEU A 44 -32.44 -25.46 3.25
N ASN A 45 -31.88 -26.43 2.54
CA ASN A 45 -30.44 -26.60 2.45
C ASN A 45 -29.85 -25.67 1.40
N ALA A 46 -28.62 -25.21 1.63
CA ALA A 46 -27.93 -24.33 0.67
C ALA A 46 -27.72 -24.99 -0.70
N ARG A 47 -27.60 -26.32 -0.75
CA ARG A 47 -27.53 -27.07 -2.00
C ARG A 47 -28.81 -26.91 -2.83
N ASP A 48 -29.97 -27.13 -2.20
CA ASP A 48 -31.27 -27.08 -2.89
C ASP A 48 -31.56 -25.65 -3.37
N ILE A 49 -31.25 -24.66 -2.54
CA ILE A 49 -31.39 -23.24 -2.92
C ILE A 49 -30.54 -22.93 -4.16
N ARG A 50 -29.30 -23.42 -4.21
CA ARG A 50 -28.41 -23.20 -5.36
C ARG A 50 -28.95 -23.86 -6.63
N GLU A 51 -29.41 -25.11 -6.53
CA GLU A 51 -30.00 -25.83 -7.66
C GLU A 51 -31.26 -25.10 -8.18
N TRP A 52 -32.01 -24.42 -7.31
CA TRP A 52 -33.15 -23.60 -7.74
C TRP A 52 -32.71 -22.31 -8.44
N LEU A 53 -31.69 -21.63 -7.92
CA LEU A 53 -31.15 -20.39 -8.51
C LEU A 53 -30.50 -20.65 -9.87
N GLU A 54 -29.85 -21.81 -10.05
CA GLU A 54 -29.23 -22.21 -11.32
C GLU A 54 -30.25 -22.51 -12.43
N ARG A 55 -31.50 -22.84 -12.08
CA ARG A 55 -32.57 -23.10 -13.06
C ARG A 55 -33.20 -21.83 -13.64
N ILE A 56 -32.86 -20.65 -13.13
CA ILE A 56 -33.40 -19.39 -13.65
C ILE A 56 -32.78 -19.13 -15.03
N PRO A 57 -33.59 -18.95 -16.09
CA PRO A 57 -33.06 -18.70 -17.43
C PRO A 57 -32.46 -17.30 -17.54
N ASP A 58 -31.46 -17.15 -18.41
CA ASP A 58 -30.73 -15.89 -18.59
C ASP A 58 -31.62 -14.71 -19.01
N THR A 59 -32.71 -15.00 -19.73
CA THR A 59 -33.70 -13.99 -20.15
C THR A 59 -34.40 -13.34 -18.96
N ASP A 60 -34.55 -14.08 -17.85
CA ASP A 60 -35.35 -13.66 -16.72
C ASP A 60 -34.50 -12.99 -15.62
N LEU A 61 -33.17 -13.09 -15.70
CA LEU A 61 -32.24 -12.45 -14.76
C LEU A 61 -32.42 -10.93 -14.70
N ILE A 62 -32.79 -10.31 -15.83
CA ILE A 62 -33.07 -8.87 -15.93
C ILE A 62 -34.21 -8.47 -14.97
N PHE A 63 -35.23 -9.31 -14.79
CA PHE A 63 -36.34 -9.03 -13.88
C PHE A 63 -35.96 -9.15 -12.41
N VAL A 64 -34.93 -9.94 -12.11
CA VAL A 64 -34.34 -10.07 -10.75
C VAL A 64 -33.37 -8.92 -10.46
N GLY A 65 -32.91 -8.21 -11.49
CA GLY A 65 -31.89 -7.15 -11.37
C GLY A 65 -30.47 -7.71 -11.29
N MET A 66 -30.25 -8.89 -11.88
CA MET A 66 -28.95 -9.55 -11.97
C MET A 66 -28.49 -9.62 -13.42
N ASP A 67 -27.18 -9.60 -13.63
CA ASP A 67 -26.57 -9.67 -14.95
C ASP A 67 -26.02 -11.09 -15.20
N LYS A 68 -26.22 -11.60 -16.41
CA LYS A 68 -25.81 -12.96 -16.79
C LYS A 68 -24.28 -13.12 -16.79
N ASP A 69 -23.55 -12.06 -17.15
CA ASP A 69 -22.10 -12.11 -17.33
C ASP A 69 -21.37 -11.73 -16.03
N ALA A 70 -21.92 -10.78 -15.26
CA ALA A 70 -21.27 -10.25 -14.07
C ALA A 70 -21.79 -10.80 -12.72
N SER A 71 -23.05 -11.22 -12.62
CA SER A 71 -23.69 -11.50 -11.33
C SER A 71 -24.79 -12.56 -11.38
N ARG A 72 -24.41 -13.79 -11.72
CA ARG A 72 -25.34 -14.93 -11.70
C ARG A 72 -25.83 -15.25 -10.27
N PRO A 73 -27.13 -15.56 -10.09
CA PRO A 73 -27.73 -15.75 -8.76
C PRO A 73 -27.12 -16.92 -7.98
N GLU A 74 -26.74 -18.00 -8.66
CA GLU A 74 -26.13 -19.16 -8.04
C GLU A 74 -24.76 -18.88 -7.39
N TRP A 75 -24.09 -17.77 -7.75
CA TRP A 75 -22.80 -17.38 -7.18
C TRP A 75 -22.92 -16.79 -5.77
N VAL A 76 -24.13 -16.39 -5.35
CA VAL A 76 -24.39 -15.97 -3.97
C VAL A 76 -24.09 -17.11 -2.98
N ILE A 77 -24.24 -18.37 -3.42
CA ILE A 77 -23.89 -19.55 -2.65
C ILE A 77 -22.47 -19.97 -3.00
N MET A 78 -21.53 -19.59 -2.15
CA MET A 78 -20.11 -19.81 -2.38
C MET A 78 -19.75 -21.30 -2.40
N ARG A 79 -19.18 -21.77 -3.52
CA ARG A 79 -18.58 -23.10 -3.66
C ARG A 79 -17.08 -23.10 -3.37
N VAL A 80 -16.41 -22.00 -3.70
CA VAL A 80 -14.96 -21.84 -3.58
C VAL A 80 -14.68 -20.57 -2.80
N LEU A 81 -13.88 -20.67 -1.74
CA LEU A 81 -13.44 -19.53 -0.95
C LEU A 81 -12.04 -19.09 -1.43
N PRO A 82 -11.88 -17.88 -1.99
CA PRO A 82 -10.56 -17.38 -2.37
C PRO A 82 -9.72 -17.09 -1.12
N VAL A 83 -8.48 -17.59 -1.11
CA VAL A 83 -7.54 -17.37 -0.01
C VAL A 83 -6.70 -16.11 -0.30
N PRO A 84 -6.67 -15.12 0.60
CA PRO A 84 -5.86 -13.92 0.39
C PRO A 84 -4.35 -14.23 0.48
N PRO A 85 -3.53 -13.53 -0.31
CA PRO A 85 -2.09 -13.71 -0.33
C PRO A 85 -1.44 -13.33 1.02
N ILE A 86 -0.20 -13.79 1.22
CA ILE A 86 0.56 -13.57 2.47
C ILE A 86 0.79 -12.08 2.74
N THR A 87 0.92 -11.25 1.72
CA THR A 87 1.09 -9.80 1.84
C THR A 87 -0.09 -9.11 2.54
N VAL A 88 -1.29 -9.68 2.46
CA VAL A 88 -2.49 -9.17 3.15
C VAL A 88 -2.59 -9.72 4.58
N ARG A 89 -1.86 -10.79 4.89
CA ARG A 89 -1.85 -11.51 6.18
C ARG A 89 -0.43 -11.56 6.76
N PRO A 90 0.18 -10.41 7.12
CA PRO A 90 1.53 -10.38 7.65
C PRO A 90 1.59 -11.04 9.04
N SER A 91 2.61 -11.86 9.28
CA SER A 91 2.93 -12.34 10.62
C SER A 91 3.80 -11.32 11.35
N ILE A 92 3.65 -11.25 12.67
CA ILE A 92 4.42 -10.36 13.54
C ILE A 92 5.31 -11.23 14.42
N THR A 93 6.61 -11.03 14.36
CA THR A 93 7.54 -11.62 15.33
C THR A 93 7.63 -10.71 16.55
N LEU A 94 7.35 -11.25 17.73
CA LEU A 94 7.55 -10.56 18.99
C LEU A 94 9.05 -10.54 19.33
N ASP A 95 9.46 -9.60 20.17
CA ASP A 95 10.85 -9.48 20.64
C ASP A 95 11.33 -10.73 21.40
N SER A 96 10.40 -11.55 21.93
CA SER A 96 10.67 -12.85 22.56
C SER A 96 11.07 -13.96 21.57
N GLY A 97 10.98 -13.70 20.26
CA GLY A 97 11.17 -14.71 19.21
C GLY A 97 9.90 -15.47 18.83
N ASP A 98 8.81 -15.30 19.59
CA ASP A 98 7.52 -15.91 19.28
C ASP A 98 6.88 -15.27 18.05
N ARG A 99 6.27 -16.09 17.20
CA ARG A 99 5.53 -15.61 16.02
C ARG A 99 4.05 -15.50 16.34
N SER A 100 3.52 -14.28 16.22
CA SER A 100 2.09 -14.02 16.26
C SER A 100 1.54 -13.97 14.83
N GLU A 101 0.69 -14.95 14.52
CA GLU A 101 0.03 -15.03 13.22
C GLU A 101 -1.13 -14.03 13.10
N ASP A 102 -1.43 -13.64 11.86
CA ASP A 102 -2.53 -12.73 11.55
C ASP A 102 -3.91 -13.34 11.90
N ASP A 103 -4.84 -12.51 12.35
CA ASP A 103 -6.20 -12.93 12.72
C ASP A 103 -6.94 -13.64 11.56
N LEU A 104 -6.72 -13.26 10.29
CA LEU A 104 -7.32 -13.98 9.14
C LEU A 104 -6.70 -15.36 8.98
N THR A 105 -5.38 -15.49 9.19
CA THR A 105 -4.68 -16.78 9.08
C THR A 105 -5.25 -17.75 10.12
N HIS A 106 -5.43 -17.31 11.37
CA HIS A 106 -6.06 -18.13 12.41
C HIS A 106 -7.43 -18.64 11.97
N LYS A 107 -8.27 -17.77 11.40
CA LYS A 107 -9.61 -18.15 11.00
C LYS A 107 -9.64 -19.08 9.77
N LEU A 108 -8.74 -18.87 8.82
CA LEU A 108 -8.59 -19.73 7.64
C LEU A 108 -8.15 -21.15 8.03
N VAL A 109 -7.29 -21.30 9.03
CA VAL A 109 -6.90 -22.61 9.58
C VAL A 109 -8.12 -23.32 10.16
N ASP A 110 -8.97 -22.62 10.92
CA ASP A 110 -10.19 -23.22 11.45
C ASP A 110 -11.17 -23.66 10.34
N VAL A 111 -11.35 -22.83 9.29
CA VAL A 111 -12.17 -23.16 8.12
C VAL A 111 -11.63 -24.39 7.41
N LEU A 112 -10.32 -24.48 7.21
CA LEU A 112 -9.68 -25.63 6.56
C LEU A 112 -9.90 -26.91 7.38
N ARG A 113 -9.68 -26.83 8.70
CA ARG A 113 -9.82 -27.97 9.61
C ARG A 113 -11.25 -28.53 9.60
N ILE A 114 -12.26 -27.66 9.68
CA ILE A 114 -13.65 -28.12 9.68
C ILE A 114 -14.08 -28.64 8.30
N ASN A 115 -13.61 -28.03 7.21
CA ASN A 115 -13.90 -28.50 5.87
C ASN A 115 -13.31 -29.89 5.59
N GLN A 116 -12.07 -30.13 6.04
CA GLN A 116 -11.45 -31.45 5.92
C GLN A 116 -12.21 -32.50 6.77
N ARG A 117 -12.54 -32.16 8.02
CA ARG A 117 -13.33 -33.05 8.90
C ARG A 117 -14.70 -33.37 8.32
N LEU A 118 -15.39 -32.38 7.74
CA LEU A 118 -16.68 -32.57 7.07
C LEU A 118 -16.56 -33.55 5.89
N ARG A 119 -15.51 -33.40 5.07
CA ARG A 119 -15.24 -34.31 3.95
C ARG A 119 -14.99 -35.74 4.42
N GLU A 120 -14.12 -35.93 5.41
CA GLU A 120 -13.78 -37.24 5.95
C GLU A 120 -15.00 -37.96 6.56
N ASN A 121 -15.83 -37.26 7.33
CA ASN A 121 -17.02 -37.85 7.95
C ASN A 121 -18.10 -38.19 6.92
N ARG A 122 -18.25 -37.36 5.89
CA ARG A 122 -19.18 -37.64 4.79
C ARG A 122 -18.73 -38.87 4.00
N ASP A 123 -17.45 -38.96 3.66
CA ASP A 123 -16.91 -40.07 2.85
C ASP A 123 -16.89 -41.40 3.65
N ALA A 124 -16.78 -41.33 4.98
CA ALA A 124 -16.93 -42.48 5.89
C ALA A 124 -18.38 -42.94 6.11
N GLY A 125 -19.39 -42.24 5.54
CA GLY A 125 -20.79 -42.59 5.71
C GLY A 125 -21.33 -42.31 7.11
N ALA A 126 -20.82 -41.28 7.79
CA ALA A 126 -21.31 -40.87 9.11
C ALA A 126 -22.81 -40.52 9.08
N PRO A 127 -23.54 -40.70 10.20
CA PRO A 127 -24.94 -40.31 10.31
C PRO A 127 -25.19 -38.86 9.91
N GLN A 128 -26.34 -38.62 9.27
CA GLN A 128 -26.70 -37.31 8.71
C GLN A 128 -26.68 -36.19 9.75
N LEU A 129 -27.10 -36.45 11.00
CA LEU A 129 -27.06 -35.48 12.09
C LEU A 129 -25.64 -34.92 12.33
N ILE A 130 -24.62 -35.78 12.29
CA ILE A 130 -23.22 -35.36 12.50
C ILE A 130 -22.74 -34.49 11.33
N VAL A 131 -23.14 -34.86 10.11
CA VAL A 131 -22.79 -34.09 8.91
C VAL A 131 -23.46 -32.72 8.93
N GLU A 132 -24.71 -32.63 9.38
CA GLU A 132 -25.45 -31.38 9.56
C GLU A 132 -24.81 -30.49 10.63
N ASP A 133 -24.39 -31.03 11.77
CA ASP A 133 -23.68 -30.27 12.80
C ASP A 133 -22.34 -29.71 12.30
N LEU A 134 -21.56 -30.52 11.57
CA LEU A 134 -20.30 -30.08 10.97
C LEU A 134 -20.52 -29.03 9.87
N TRP A 135 -21.64 -29.12 9.15
CA TRP A 135 -22.05 -28.14 8.16
C TRP A 135 -22.38 -26.79 8.79
N GLU A 136 -23.17 -26.78 9.87
CA GLU A 136 -23.48 -25.56 10.62
C GLU A 136 -22.23 -24.92 11.23
N LEU A 137 -21.29 -25.73 11.70
CA LEU A 137 -20.02 -25.24 12.21
C LEU A 137 -19.16 -24.63 11.09
N LEU A 138 -19.12 -25.22 9.90
CA LEU A 138 -18.47 -24.62 8.73
C LEU A 138 -19.11 -23.27 8.36
N GLN A 139 -20.45 -23.20 8.35
CA GLN A 139 -21.19 -21.96 8.10
C GLN A 139 -20.84 -20.88 9.13
N TYR A 140 -20.71 -21.23 10.41
CA TYR A 140 -20.25 -20.33 11.46
C TYR A 140 -18.84 -19.79 11.18
N HIS A 141 -17.89 -20.65 10.82
CA HIS A 141 -16.51 -20.24 10.56
C HIS A 141 -16.39 -19.34 9.32
N ILE A 142 -17.14 -19.61 8.26
CA ILE A 142 -17.18 -18.76 7.06
C ILE A 142 -17.83 -17.41 7.39
N THR A 143 -18.95 -17.41 8.10
CA THR A 143 -19.67 -16.15 8.42
C THR A 143 -18.80 -15.22 9.24
N THR A 144 -18.15 -15.75 10.29
CA THR A 144 -17.23 -14.97 11.14
C THR A 144 -15.94 -14.56 10.43
N TYR A 145 -15.48 -15.30 9.41
CA TYR A 145 -14.35 -14.90 8.55
C TYR A 145 -14.66 -13.62 7.74
N PHE A 146 -15.88 -13.46 7.23
CA PHE A 146 -16.28 -12.24 6.55
C PHE A 146 -16.61 -11.11 7.53
N ASP A 147 -17.45 -11.40 8.52
CA ASP A 147 -17.85 -10.43 9.53
C ASP A 147 -18.01 -11.09 10.91
N ASN A 148 -17.07 -10.78 11.79
CA ASN A 148 -17.05 -11.27 13.16
C ASN A 148 -17.99 -10.51 14.12
N GLN A 149 -18.67 -9.46 13.64
CA GLN A 149 -19.66 -8.68 14.40
C GLN A 149 -21.10 -8.92 13.93
N THR A 150 -21.32 -10.02 13.20
CA THR A 150 -22.66 -10.40 12.76
C THR A 150 -23.59 -10.65 13.96
N ALA A 151 -24.74 -10.00 13.98
CA ALA A 151 -25.72 -10.15 15.05
C ALA A 151 -26.28 -11.59 15.10
N GLY A 152 -26.43 -12.13 16.32
CA GLY A 152 -26.93 -13.50 16.54
C GLY A 152 -25.88 -14.60 16.36
N ILE A 153 -24.63 -14.25 16.04
CA ILE A 153 -23.50 -15.19 15.94
C ILE A 153 -22.47 -14.82 17.02
N PRO A 154 -22.00 -15.79 17.83
CA PRO A 154 -20.98 -15.50 18.82
C PRO A 154 -19.68 -15.07 18.14
N PRO A 155 -18.99 -14.02 18.65
CA PRO A 155 -17.77 -13.55 18.03
C PRO A 155 -16.65 -14.58 18.23
N ALA A 156 -15.94 -14.90 17.15
CA ALA A 156 -14.75 -15.73 17.20
C ALA A 156 -13.63 -14.99 17.94
N ARG A 157 -13.03 -15.67 18.92
CA ARG A 157 -11.98 -15.14 19.79
C ARG A 157 -10.70 -15.95 19.63
N HIS A 158 -9.58 -15.28 19.81
CA HIS A 158 -8.29 -15.93 19.98
C HIS A 158 -8.27 -16.70 21.30
N ARG A 159 -7.29 -17.62 21.49
CA ARG A 159 -7.09 -18.35 22.76
C ARG A 159 -6.90 -17.42 23.97
N SER A 160 -6.43 -16.19 23.73
CA SER A 160 -6.28 -15.13 24.73
C SER A 160 -7.57 -14.39 25.08
N GLY A 161 -8.72 -14.76 24.48
CA GLY A 161 -10.01 -14.11 24.70
C GLY A 161 -10.25 -12.83 23.89
N ARG A 162 -9.21 -12.29 23.22
CA ARG A 162 -9.35 -11.15 22.28
C ARG A 162 -10.22 -11.52 21.08
N PRO A 163 -11.23 -10.72 20.69
CA PRO A 163 -11.99 -10.96 19.47
C PRO A 163 -11.10 -10.76 18.23
N LEU A 164 -11.26 -11.64 17.23
CA LEU A 164 -10.50 -11.57 15.99
C LEU A 164 -10.96 -10.39 15.12
N LYS A 165 -10.02 -9.67 14.49
CA LYS A 165 -10.29 -8.62 13.50
C LYS A 165 -10.32 -9.18 12.08
N THR A 166 -11.51 -9.45 11.54
CA THR A 166 -11.72 -10.07 10.22
C THR A 166 -11.95 -9.04 9.11
N LEU A 167 -12.31 -9.49 7.89
CA LEU A 167 -12.32 -8.67 6.67
C LEU A 167 -13.12 -7.38 6.82
N THR A 168 -14.37 -7.48 7.27
CA THR A 168 -15.27 -6.32 7.39
C THR A 168 -14.73 -5.28 8.37
N GLN A 169 -14.16 -5.73 9.49
CA GLN A 169 -13.58 -4.85 10.52
C GLN A 169 -12.29 -4.17 10.06
N ARG A 170 -11.55 -4.75 9.11
CA ARG A 170 -10.39 -4.08 8.49
C ARG A 170 -10.81 -2.97 7.55
N LEU A 171 -11.92 -3.14 6.83
CA LEU A 171 -12.40 -2.15 5.88
C LEU A 171 -13.18 -1.02 6.55
N LYS A 172 -14.10 -1.37 7.45
CA LYS A 172 -15.00 -0.44 8.13
C LYS A 172 -14.38 0.13 9.40
N GLY A 173 -15.00 1.18 9.95
CA GLY A 173 -14.61 1.78 11.22
C GLY A 173 -13.67 2.99 11.09
N LYS A 174 -13.40 3.65 12.22
CA LYS A 174 -12.52 4.84 12.29
C LYS A 174 -11.08 4.50 11.93
N GLU A 175 -10.59 3.37 12.43
CA GLU A 175 -9.26 2.80 12.13
C GLU A 175 -9.26 1.88 10.89
N GLY A 176 -10.39 1.79 10.18
CA GLY A 176 -10.52 0.99 8.97
C GLY A 176 -9.71 1.57 7.80
N ARG A 177 -9.42 0.72 6.81
CA ARG A 177 -8.60 1.11 5.65
C ARG A 177 -9.16 2.28 4.85
N PHE A 178 -10.49 2.38 4.70
CA PHE A 178 -11.08 3.49 3.95
C PHE A 178 -10.77 4.84 4.59
N ARG A 179 -11.05 5.01 5.89
CA ARG A 179 -10.87 6.30 6.57
C ARG A 179 -9.41 6.57 6.93
N SER A 180 -8.70 5.57 7.42
CA SER A 180 -7.34 5.75 7.96
C SER A 180 -6.23 5.65 6.93
N ASN A 181 -6.45 4.98 5.79
CA ASN A 181 -5.39 4.74 4.80
C ASN A 181 -5.71 5.32 3.43
N LEU A 182 -6.98 5.44 3.04
CA LEU A 182 -7.36 5.94 1.70
C LEU A 182 -7.77 7.42 1.75
N SER A 183 -8.70 7.80 2.63
CA SER A 183 -9.18 9.18 2.73
C SER A 183 -8.16 10.14 3.36
N GLY A 184 -7.38 9.67 4.33
CA GLY A 184 -6.31 10.43 4.95
C GLY A 184 -5.05 9.59 5.01
N LYS A 185 -3.92 10.16 4.59
CA LYS A 185 -2.60 9.55 4.70
C LYS A 185 -1.67 10.48 5.45
N ARG A 186 -0.73 9.90 6.19
CA ARG A 186 0.41 10.66 6.69
C ARG A 186 1.26 11.05 5.49
N VAL A 187 1.60 12.33 5.41
CA VAL A 187 2.44 12.88 4.34
C VAL A 187 3.86 13.06 4.86
N ASN A 188 4.82 12.93 3.97
CA ASN A 188 6.22 13.26 4.25
C ASN A 188 6.44 14.77 4.02
N PHE A 189 7.60 15.29 4.45
CA PHE A 189 7.99 16.71 4.27
C PHE A 189 7.03 17.72 4.91
N CYS A 190 6.59 17.43 6.14
CA CYS A 190 5.82 18.36 6.95
C CYS A 190 6.49 18.56 8.31
N ALA A 191 6.36 19.75 8.87
CA ALA A 191 6.75 20.06 10.25
C ALA A 191 5.56 20.65 11.01
N ARG A 192 5.56 20.50 12.33
CA ARG A 192 4.55 21.07 13.23
C ARG A 192 5.25 21.65 14.46
N THR A 193 4.95 22.89 14.78
CA THR A 193 5.50 23.58 15.96
C THR A 193 4.48 24.55 16.55
N VAL A 194 4.80 25.14 17.70
CA VAL A 194 4.04 26.21 18.35
C VAL A 194 4.29 27.53 17.63
N ILE A 195 3.26 28.37 17.52
CA ILE A 195 3.35 29.69 16.88
C ILE A 195 3.71 30.79 17.89
N SER A 196 4.39 31.83 17.43
CA SER A 196 4.67 33.04 18.21
C SER A 196 4.45 34.28 17.34
N PRO A 197 3.93 35.39 17.87
CA PRO A 197 3.65 36.59 17.09
C PRO A 197 4.94 37.38 16.79
N ASP A 198 5.09 37.86 15.55
CA ASP A 198 6.16 38.78 15.14
C ASP A 198 5.60 39.86 14.20
N PRO A 199 5.55 41.15 14.63
CA PRO A 199 5.00 42.23 13.82
C PRO A 199 5.95 42.74 12.71
N ASN A 200 7.20 42.26 12.65
CA ASN A 200 8.17 42.73 11.66
C ASN A 200 8.09 41.99 10.31
N LEU A 201 7.31 40.89 10.25
CA LEU A 201 7.13 40.10 9.04
C LEU A 201 6.00 40.67 8.17
N GLY A 202 6.14 40.55 6.85
CA GLY A 202 5.07 40.88 5.92
C GLY A 202 3.86 39.95 6.09
N ILE A 203 2.68 40.38 5.61
CA ILE A 203 1.43 39.59 5.70
C ILE A 203 1.55 38.22 5.01
N ASN A 204 2.39 38.12 3.97
CA ASN A 204 2.62 36.90 3.21
C ASN A 204 3.82 36.08 3.70
N ASP A 205 4.56 36.57 4.69
CA ASP A 205 5.77 35.93 5.19
C ASP A 205 5.47 35.03 6.39
N VAL A 206 6.28 33.97 6.53
CA VAL A 206 6.21 33.08 7.68
C VAL A 206 7.61 32.82 8.22
N GLY A 207 7.80 33.05 9.52
CA GLY A 207 9.03 32.72 10.21
C GLY A 207 9.19 31.21 10.34
N VAL A 208 10.22 30.65 9.70
CA VAL A 208 10.55 29.22 9.78
C VAL A 208 11.81 29.04 10.63
N PRO A 209 11.77 28.23 11.70
CA PRO A 209 12.98 27.93 12.48
C PRO A 209 14.07 27.30 11.62
N VAL A 210 15.31 27.74 11.82
CA VAL A 210 16.49 27.26 11.07
C VAL A 210 16.63 25.73 11.16
N GLN A 211 16.29 25.13 12.30
CA GLN A 211 16.32 23.68 12.47
C GLN A 211 15.38 22.96 11.50
N SER A 212 14.12 23.43 11.38
CA SER A 212 13.16 22.87 10.43
C SER A 212 13.56 23.13 8.98
N ALA A 213 14.17 24.29 8.69
CA ALA A 213 14.66 24.63 7.35
C ALA A 213 15.86 23.78 6.90
N LYS A 214 16.65 23.24 7.83
CA LYS A 214 17.73 22.29 7.53
C LYS A 214 17.21 20.88 7.20
N GLU A 215 16.09 20.47 7.81
CA GLU A 215 15.51 19.14 7.59
C GLU A 215 14.59 19.10 6.36
N LEU A 216 13.75 20.12 6.18
CA LEU A 216 12.83 20.23 5.06
C LEU A 216 13.58 20.69 3.81
N THR A 217 13.61 19.83 2.80
CA THR A 217 14.33 20.09 1.55
C THR A 217 13.38 20.20 0.37
N VAL A 218 13.73 21.07 -0.58
CA VAL A 218 13.01 21.25 -1.84
C VAL A 218 13.88 20.74 -2.98
N PRO A 219 13.37 19.89 -3.88
CA PRO A 219 14.13 19.45 -5.04
C PRO A 219 14.27 20.59 -6.06
N ILE A 220 15.49 21.11 -6.21
CA ILE A 220 15.82 22.11 -7.22
C ILE A 220 16.61 21.43 -8.34
N ARG A 221 16.16 21.61 -9.59
CA ARG A 221 16.90 21.11 -10.77
C ARG A 221 18.01 22.07 -11.11
N VAL A 222 19.21 21.54 -11.37
CA VAL A 222 20.36 22.33 -11.81
C VAL A 222 20.15 22.75 -13.26
N THR A 223 20.22 24.05 -13.52
CA THR A 223 20.21 24.67 -14.85
C THR A 223 21.48 25.52 -15.00
N GLY A 224 21.78 25.99 -16.21
CA GLY A 224 22.92 26.89 -16.43
C GLY A 224 22.89 28.14 -15.54
N ARG A 225 21.68 28.62 -15.18
CA ARG A 225 21.48 29.85 -14.39
C ARG A 225 21.74 29.69 -12.89
N ASN A 226 21.28 28.58 -12.29
CA ASN A 226 21.38 28.38 -10.84
C ASN A 226 22.58 27.54 -10.42
N ARG A 227 23.38 27.07 -11.39
CA ARG A 227 24.53 26.18 -11.17
C ARG A 227 25.50 26.71 -10.11
N GLU A 228 25.91 27.98 -10.21
CA GLU A 228 26.89 28.55 -9.28
C GLU A 228 26.31 28.73 -7.87
N GLN A 229 25.05 29.15 -7.77
CA GLN A 229 24.34 29.26 -6.50
C GLN A 229 24.21 27.90 -5.80
N LEU A 230 23.82 26.86 -6.54
CA LEU A 230 23.71 25.49 -6.01
C LEU A 230 25.08 24.92 -5.65
N ARG A 231 26.13 25.23 -6.42
CA ARG A 231 27.52 24.87 -6.10
C ARG A 231 27.94 25.40 -4.74
N GLN A 232 27.66 26.67 -4.46
CA GLN A 232 27.95 27.28 -3.16
C GLN A 232 27.15 26.66 -2.02
N MET A 233 25.88 26.31 -2.25
CA MET A 233 25.05 25.61 -1.25
C MET A 233 25.57 24.19 -0.97
N ILE A 234 26.06 23.48 -2.00
CA ILE A 234 26.72 22.17 -1.84
C ILE A 234 28.01 22.32 -1.00
N LEU A 235 28.83 23.33 -1.29
CA LEU A 235 30.07 23.60 -0.55
C LEU A 235 29.86 23.93 0.93
N ARG A 236 28.75 24.60 1.28
CA ARG A 236 28.35 24.86 2.67
C ARG A 236 27.97 23.58 3.42
N GLY A 237 27.51 22.56 2.70
CA GLY A 237 27.11 21.27 3.27
C GLY A 237 25.71 21.28 3.90
N PRO A 238 25.33 20.21 4.63
CA PRO A 238 24.00 20.06 5.21
C PRO A 238 23.79 20.86 6.50
N ASP A 239 24.86 21.15 7.26
CA ASP A 239 24.75 21.71 8.61
C ASP A 239 24.60 23.23 8.65
N ILE A 240 24.99 23.93 7.58
CA ILE A 240 24.94 25.41 7.50
C ILE A 240 23.86 25.81 6.48
N HIS A 241 22.85 26.55 6.95
CA HIS A 241 21.81 27.10 6.08
C HIS A 241 22.32 28.41 5.43
N PRO A 242 22.17 28.62 4.10
CA PRO A 242 21.54 27.74 3.11
C PRO A 242 22.49 26.65 2.60
N GLY A 243 22.03 25.39 2.66
CA GLY A 243 22.83 24.19 2.37
C GLY A 243 22.03 23.11 1.64
N VAL A 244 22.69 21.98 1.35
CA VAL A 244 22.10 20.83 0.62
C VAL A 244 22.34 19.52 1.35
N ASN A 245 21.30 18.70 1.47
CA ASN A 245 21.39 17.39 2.12
C ASN A 245 21.62 16.23 1.14
N TYR A 246 20.97 16.29 -0.03
CA TYR A 246 20.95 15.20 -1.00
C TYR A 246 21.12 15.72 -2.43
N ILE A 247 21.79 14.93 -3.26
CA ILE A 247 21.92 15.12 -4.70
C ILE A 247 21.30 13.91 -5.38
N VAL A 248 20.50 14.15 -6.42
CA VAL A 248 19.94 13.09 -7.27
C VAL A 248 20.75 13.05 -8.55
N ARG A 249 21.38 11.91 -8.85
CA ARG A 249 22.11 11.70 -10.11
C ARG A 249 21.14 11.48 -11.29
N GLY A 250 21.67 11.53 -12.51
CA GLY A 250 20.92 11.20 -13.74
C GLY A 250 20.22 9.83 -13.68
N ASP A 251 20.79 8.88 -12.94
CA ASP A 251 20.24 7.53 -12.73
C ASP A 251 19.15 7.45 -11.62
N ASN A 252 18.61 8.59 -11.17
CA ASN A 252 17.68 8.73 -10.02
C ASN A 252 18.23 8.25 -8.66
N HIS A 253 19.49 7.85 -8.59
CA HIS A 253 20.12 7.48 -7.32
C HIS A 253 20.33 8.71 -6.44
N ARG A 254 19.88 8.63 -5.18
CA ARG A 254 20.03 9.70 -4.18
C ARG A 254 21.33 9.50 -3.41
N VAL A 255 22.19 10.51 -3.43
CA VAL A 255 23.45 10.53 -2.67
C VAL A 255 23.34 11.56 -1.56
N ARG A 256 23.65 11.17 -0.33
CA ARG A 256 23.71 12.08 0.81
C ARG A 256 25.05 12.83 0.81
N ILE A 257 25.01 14.14 1.01
CA ILE A 257 26.22 14.96 1.13
C ILE A 257 26.77 14.85 2.55
N THR A 258 28.08 14.70 2.65
CA THR A 258 28.88 14.73 3.87
C THR A 258 30.01 15.74 3.71
N ASP A 259 30.66 16.14 4.82
CA ASP A 259 31.76 17.11 4.78
C ASP A 259 32.94 16.73 3.89
N ARG A 260 33.17 15.43 3.69
CA ARG A 260 34.20 14.91 2.78
C ARG A 260 33.73 14.96 1.33
N THR A 261 32.47 14.64 1.08
CA THR A 261 31.94 14.47 -0.28
C THR A 261 31.48 15.78 -0.91
N LYS A 262 31.28 16.84 -0.13
CA LYS A 262 30.81 18.15 -0.63
C LYS A 262 31.72 18.75 -1.70
N PHE A 263 33.04 18.58 -1.57
CA PHE A 263 34.01 19.11 -2.53
C PHE A 263 33.90 18.40 -3.88
N MET A 264 33.83 17.06 -3.88
CA MET A 264 33.61 16.27 -5.10
C MET A 264 32.33 16.70 -5.82
N TRP A 265 31.22 16.79 -5.09
CA TRP A 265 29.93 17.12 -5.69
C TRP A 265 29.79 18.59 -6.14
N SER A 266 30.70 19.46 -5.72
CA SER A 266 30.74 20.86 -6.14
C SER A 266 31.43 21.08 -7.50
N GLY A 267 31.87 20.02 -8.18
CA GLY A 267 32.67 20.03 -9.42
C GLY A 267 32.04 20.67 -10.68
N PHE A 268 31.01 21.50 -10.54
CA PHE A 268 30.49 22.32 -11.63
C PHE A 268 31.42 23.52 -11.89
N ARG A 269 32.44 23.40 -12.75
CA ARG A 269 33.17 24.58 -13.23
C ARG A 269 32.38 25.28 -14.34
N CYS A 270 32.10 26.57 -14.16
CA CYS A 270 31.66 27.40 -15.29
C CYS A 270 32.90 27.79 -16.11
N HIS A 271 32.99 27.29 -17.35
CA HIS A 271 34.03 27.70 -18.31
C HIS A 271 33.70 29.01 -19.03
N ASN A 272 32.55 29.64 -18.73
CA ASN A 272 32.19 30.93 -19.28
C ASN A 272 32.69 32.06 -18.34
N PRO A 273 33.58 32.96 -18.80
CA PRO A 273 34.02 34.12 -18.01
C PRO A 273 32.88 35.10 -17.67
N GLU A 274 31.71 34.96 -18.29
CA GLU A 274 30.51 35.76 -17.99
C GLU A 274 29.60 35.16 -16.90
N CYS A 275 29.95 34.02 -16.29
CA CYS A 275 29.27 33.51 -15.10
C CYS A 275 29.59 34.40 -13.89
N HIS A 276 28.90 35.52 -13.73
CA HIS A 276 28.89 36.26 -12.48
C HIS A 276 27.66 35.86 -11.64
N LEU A 277 27.83 35.82 -10.32
CA LEU A 277 26.67 35.96 -9.43
C LEU A 277 26.06 37.32 -9.76
N GLY A 278 24.75 37.39 -10.00
CA GLY A 278 24.08 38.65 -10.32
C GLY A 278 24.51 39.80 -9.39
N ASP A 279 24.58 41.01 -9.94
CA ASP A 279 25.10 42.19 -9.27
C ASP A 279 24.13 42.66 -8.16
N VAL A 280 24.54 42.50 -6.89
CA VAL A 280 23.70 42.74 -5.71
C VAL A 280 23.31 44.22 -5.59
N GLU A 281 24.12 45.13 -6.12
CA GLU A 281 23.90 46.58 -6.03
C GLU A 281 22.89 47.11 -7.06
N ARG A 282 22.62 46.39 -8.16
CA ARG A 282 21.72 46.84 -9.23
C ARG A 282 20.34 46.19 -9.21
N GLY A 283 20.12 45.17 -8.39
CA GLY A 283 18.82 44.50 -8.27
C GLY A 283 18.35 43.81 -9.56
N GLU A 284 19.26 43.42 -10.45
CA GLU A 284 18.94 42.77 -11.72
C GLU A 284 19.05 41.24 -11.62
N PRO A 285 17.94 40.49 -11.45
CA PRO A 285 17.92 39.07 -11.78
C PRO A 285 18.04 38.93 -13.31
N TYR A 286 19.01 38.13 -13.76
CA TYR A 286 19.36 37.92 -15.16
C TYR A 286 18.13 37.68 -16.08
N PRO A 287 17.97 38.44 -17.18
CA PRO A 287 16.80 38.39 -18.04
C PRO A 287 16.78 37.15 -18.95
N GLY A 288 16.15 36.08 -18.45
CA GLY A 288 15.06 35.36 -19.11
C GLY A 288 15.22 34.68 -20.49
N LEU A 289 15.88 35.25 -21.50
CA LEU A 289 15.59 34.96 -22.91
C LEU A 289 16.47 33.92 -23.62
N ARG A 290 17.45 33.32 -22.94
CA ARG A 290 18.31 32.27 -23.51
C ARG A 290 17.83 30.87 -23.11
N THR A 291 17.41 30.06 -24.09
CA THR A 291 16.84 28.71 -23.93
C THR A 291 17.88 27.66 -23.54
N ASP A 292 19.10 27.81 -24.07
CA ASP A 292 20.31 27.04 -23.72
C ASP A 292 20.63 27.07 -22.22
N LEU A 293 20.40 28.20 -21.56
CA LEU A 293 20.64 28.35 -20.11
C LEU A 293 19.54 27.74 -19.23
N ASN A 294 18.39 27.40 -19.80
CA ASN A 294 17.26 26.77 -19.11
C ASN A 294 17.29 25.23 -19.21
N GLU A 295 18.17 24.66 -20.03
CA GLU A 295 18.33 23.23 -20.13
C GLU A 295 18.83 22.65 -18.80
N VAL A 296 18.23 21.52 -18.40
CA VAL A 296 18.64 20.82 -17.18
C VAL A 296 20.01 20.21 -17.43
N LEU A 297 20.99 20.64 -16.64
CA LEU A 297 22.32 20.08 -16.76
C LEU A 297 22.32 18.67 -16.13
N PRO A 298 22.70 17.62 -16.88
CA PRO A 298 22.93 16.33 -16.27
C PRO A 298 24.05 16.45 -15.23
N ALA A 299 23.92 15.71 -14.13
CA ALA A 299 25.01 15.62 -13.16
C ALA A 299 26.27 15.17 -13.91
N PRO A 300 27.43 15.83 -13.73
CA PRO A 300 28.63 15.46 -14.45
C PRO A 300 28.99 14.02 -14.11
N ASN A 301 29.03 13.15 -15.13
CA ASN A 301 29.48 11.77 -14.98
C ASN A 301 30.98 11.69 -14.66
N PHE A 302 31.71 12.79 -14.83
CA PHE A 302 33.14 12.91 -14.58
C PHE A 302 33.40 14.07 -13.60
N LEU A 303 33.94 13.74 -12.43
CA LEU A 303 34.40 14.70 -11.43
C LEU A 303 35.70 15.36 -11.95
N PRO A 304 35.73 16.65 -12.31
CA PRO A 304 36.97 17.29 -12.71
C PRO A 304 37.93 17.35 -11.50
N GLY A 305 39.11 16.76 -11.62
CA GLY A 305 40.11 16.66 -10.53
C GLY A 305 40.04 15.38 -9.70
N MET A 306 39.37 14.32 -10.18
CA MET A 306 39.37 13.01 -9.55
C MET A 306 40.69 12.27 -9.82
N GLU A 307 41.39 11.94 -8.75
CA GLU A 307 42.61 11.13 -8.77
C GLU A 307 42.25 9.65 -8.62
N ILE A 308 42.89 8.81 -9.43
CA ILE A 308 42.66 7.37 -9.50
C ILE A 308 43.98 6.66 -9.19
N ASP A 309 43.91 5.67 -8.32
CA ASP A 309 45.03 4.78 -8.02
C ASP A 309 44.82 3.44 -8.73
N GLU A 310 45.92 2.84 -9.19
CA GLU A 310 45.92 1.46 -9.64
C GLU A 310 46.08 0.52 -8.44
N GLU A 311 45.03 -0.24 -8.10
CA GLU A 311 45.15 -1.36 -7.18
C GLU A 311 45.37 -2.67 -7.94
N PHE A 312 46.46 -3.36 -7.64
CA PHE A 312 46.72 -4.70 -8.18
C PHE A 312 46.05 -5.74 -7.29
N LYS A 313 44.98 -6.37 -7.79
CA LYS A 313 44.33 -7.47 -7.08
C LYS A 313 44.78 -8.79 -7.68
N ARG A 314 45.50 -9.61 -6.90
CA ARG A 314 45.75 -11.01 -7.25
C ARG A 314 44.45 -11.80 -7.05
N VAL A 315 43.91 -12.32 -8.15
CA VAL A 315 42.80 -13.28 -8.12
C VAL A 315 43.43 -14.66 -7.94
N GLU A 316 42.98 -15.45 -6.97
CA GLU A 316 43.50 -16.80 -6.75
C GLU A 316 43.22 -17.67 -7.99
N GLY A 317 44.29 -18.04 -8.71
CA GLY A 317 44.23 -18.93 -9.88
C GLY A 317 44.81 -18.37 -11.17
N GLU A 318 45.14 -17.08 -11.26
CA GLU A 318 45.82 -16.47 -12.41
C GLU A 318 47.20 -15.91 -11.97
N GLU A 319 48.26 -16.18 -12.75
CA GLU A 319 49.62 -15.71 -12.45
C GLU A 319 49.79 -14.19 -12.65
N GLU A 320 48.87 -13.56 -13.37
CA GLU A 320 48.88 -12.13 -13.67
C GLU A 320 47.92 -11.36 -12.75
N ALA A 321 48.43 -10.32 -12.10
CA ALA A 321 47.62 -9.45 -11.25
C ALA A 321 46.75 -8.54 -12.13
N GLN A 322 45.43 -8.56 -11.94
CA GLN A 322 44.53 -7.66 -12.66
C GLN A 322 44.59 -6.27 -12.03
N SER A 323 44.90 -5.25 -12.85
CA SER A 323 44.90 -3.84 -12.45
C SER A 323 43.46 -3.33 -12.37
N LYS A 324 43.02 -2.91 -11.19
CA LYS A 324 41.72 -2.26 -10.98
C LYS A 324 41.95 -0.80 -10.60
N TRP A 325 41.33 0.11 -11.35
CA TRP A 325 41.34 1.53 -11.05
C TRP A 325 40.33 1.83 -9.94
N VAL A 326 40.81 2.38 -8.83
CA VAL A 326 39.99 2.79 -7.70
C VAL A 326 40.15 4.30 -7.49
N PRO A 327 39.05 5.07 -7.31
CA PRO A 327 39.17 6.50 -7.05
C PRO A 327 39.83 6.75 -5.69
N ASN A 328 40.95 7.47 -5.68
CA ASN A 328 41.61 7.93 -4.47
C ASN A 328 40.85 9.15 -3.93
N LEU A 329 39.97 8.90 -2.97
CA LEU A 329 39.10 9.92 -2.39
C LEU A 329 39.88 11.00 -1.64
N GLU A 330 41.00 10.67 -0.99
CA GLU A 330 41.74 11.64 -0.18
C GLU A 330 42.54 12.58 -1.07
N ALA A 331 43.27 12.04 -2.03
CA ALA A 331 44.06 12.82 -2.96
C ALA A 331 43.18 13.68 -3.89
N THR A 332 42.03 13.14 -4.32
CA THR A 332 40.97 13.92 -4.98
C THR A 332 40.48 15.08 -4.12
N ILE A 333 40.29 14.88 -2.80
CA ILE A 333 39.82 15.97 -1.91
C ILE A 333 40.91 17.05 -1.75
N TYR A 334 42.18 16.68 -1.60
CA TYR A 334 43.30 17.63 -1.52
C TYR A 334 43.42 18.47 -2.80
N ASN A 335 43.39 17.82 -3.95
CA ASN A 335 43.39 18.48 -5.26
C ASN A 335 42.21 19.45 -5.41
N LEU A 336 41.00 19.03 -5.00
CA LEU A 336 39.81 19.89 -5.04
C LEU A 336 39.85 21.06 -4.04
N ARG A 337 40.65 20.97 -2.96
CA ARG A 337 40.90 22.07 -2.02
C ARG A 337 42.03 22.99 -2.47
N GLY A 338 42.83 22.58 -3.44
CA GLY A 338 44.06 23.27 -3.83
C GLY A 338 45.17 23.12 -2.78
N GLU A 339 45.13 22.04 -2.00
CA GLU A 339 46.18 21.65 -1.04
C GLU A 339 47.14 20.70 -1.77
N ASP A 340 48.44 20.98 -1.75
CA ASP A 340 49.45 20.06 -2.30
C ASP A 340 49.67 18.89 -1.31
N SER A 341 50.46 17.88 -1.68
CA SER A 341 50.83 16.76 -0.78
C SER A 341 51.52 17.18 0.55
N SER A 342 51.72 18.48 0.74
CA SER A 342 52.38 19.11 1.88
C SER A 342 51.45 19.98 2.74
N GLY A 343 50.15 20.06 2.42
CA GLY A 343 49.15 20.88 3.12
C GLY A 343 49.04 22.29 2.53
#